data_AF-A0A414WM20-F1
#
_entry.id   AF-A0A414WM20-F1
#
_cell.length_a   1.000
_cell.length_b   1.000
_cell.length_c   1.000
_cell.angle_alpha   90.00
_cell.angle_beta   90.00
_cell.angle_gamma   90.00
#
_symmetry.space_group_name_H-M   'P 1'
#
loop_
_entity.id
_entity.type
_entity.pdbx_description
1 polymer ?
#
loop_
_entity_poly.entity_id
_entity_poly.type
_entity_poly.pdbx_seq_one_letter_code
_entity_poly.pdbx_strand_id
1 'polypeptide(L)'
;MPLADVFSLLVLGQGKSGLDVARWALAHPERVSAVTVYGGGTSEPNDATRALEAAGASFVYGTEQVEGAYDVCVTCPGISEFSGFFKAGREHAAQIMGEPEFAYRLSPDNWIAITGTNGKTTTTSLTDYLLKASGEASVAVGNIGEPPINEIDGRAHNEWFVAELSSYQIATTTELHPRVAVLLNITPDHLGWHKSHKNYALAKIKLFDNMVDDDLVVVDVEDAGIHEFDEYIYTPGRRICKVAFDEPEGEDVAFVRDGKMIVRLKGVETQLVATSELKISGHHNVINALCAATAVLAVGANPEGICRGLASFQPLEHRVEPCGEIDGVRYVNDSKATNTDAVEKALTAFPDDDVILLLGGHDKGTPLTDFARVVMDNVRSVVCFGDARERFTAAMDEADVDGDVDIAQADDLRDAVDVARSLSSRGDVILLSPACSSFDEFSGYEERGRVFKDYVAQLAAAAKSQME
;
A
#
# COMPACT_ATOMS: atom_id res chain seq x y z
N MET A 1 -8.59 -15.15 -22.33
CA MET A 1 -9.41 -16.37 -22.45
C MET A 1 -10.34 -16.39 -21.26
N PRO A 2 -11.67 -16.32 -21.47
CA PRO A 2 -12.61 -16.32 -20.36
C PRO A 2 -12.41 -17.57 -19.51
N LEU A 3 -12.68 -17.45 -18.20
CA LEU A 3 -12.72 -18.62 -17.33
C LEU A 3 -13.81 -19.57 -17.87
N ALA A 4 -13.53 -20.87 -17.86
CA ALA A 4 -14.54 -21.86 -18.22
C ALA A 4 -15.73 -21.78 -17.24
N ASP A 5 -16.90 -22.25 -17.69
CA ASP A 5 -18.08 -22.31 -16.82
C ASP A 5 -17.79 -23.16 -15.58
N VAL A 6 -17.14 -24.31 -15.78
CA VAL A 6 -16.64 -25.21 -14.73
C VAL A 6 -15.16 -25.49 -14.96
N PHE A 7 -14.34 -25.43 -13.91
CA PHE A 7 -12.89 -25.66 -14.00
C PHE A 7 -12.31 -26.34 -12.76
N SER A 8 -11.20 -27.04 -12.94
CA SER A 8 -10.33 -27.49 -11.85
C SER A 8 -9.36 -26.37 -11.44
N LEU A 9 -9.23 -26.14 -10.14
CA LEU A 9 -8.48 -25.03 -9.57
C LEU A 9 -7.25 -25.51 -8.80
N LEU A 10 -6.08 -25.01 -9.22
CA LEU A 10 -4.84 -25.03 -8.45
C LEU A 10 -4.70 -23.70 -7.70
N VAL A 11 -4.36 -23.76 -6.41
CA VAL A 11 -3.93 -22.58 -5.64
C VAL A 11 -2.47 -22.75 -5.28
N LEU A 12 -1.62 -21.81 -5.69
CA LEU A 12 -0.22 -21.78 -5.28
C LEU A 12 -0.02 -20.84 -4.08
N GLY A 13 0.46 -21.41 -2.98
CA GLY A 13 0.68 -20.74 -1.71
C GLY A 13 -0.53 -20.82 -0.77
N GLN A 14 -0.22 -20.90 0.53
CA GLN A 14 -1.22 -20.99 1.61
C GLN A 14 -1.34 -19.71 2.45
N GLY A 15 -0.99 -18.55 1.89
CA GLY A 15 -1.22 -17.25 2.53
C GLY A 15 -2.70 -16.85 2.53
N LYS A 16 -3.07 -15.73 3.18
CA LYS A 16 -4.47 -15.26 3.30
C LYS A 16 -5.23 -15.32 1.97
N SER A 17 -4.71 -14.67 0.93
CA SER A 17 -5.35 -14.65 -0.40
C SER A 17 -5.53 -16.05 -1.00
N GLY A 18 -4.58 -16.97 -0.82
CA GLY A 18 -4.69 -18.33 -1.32
C GLY A 18 -5.77 -19.14 -0.59
N LEU A 19 -5.83 -19.02 0.74
CA LEU A 19 -6.86 -19.69 1.53
C LEU A 19 -8.26 -19.12 1.26
N ASP A 20 -8.36 -17.82 1.00
CA ASP A 20 -9.61 -17.16 0.65
C ASP A 20 -10.12 -17.61 -0.74
N VAL A 21 -9.22 -17.74 -1.72
CA VAL A 21 -9.55 -18.33 -3.03
C VAL A 21 -9.99 -19.79 -2.89
N ALA A 22 -9.32 -20.59 -2.06
CA ALA A 22 -9.73 -21.97 -1.80
C ALA A 22 -11.10 -22.05 -1.12
N ARG A 23 -11.40 -21.13 -0.20
CA ARG A 23 -12.71 -21.05 0.46
C ARG A 23 -13.80 -20.66 -0.54
N TRP A 24 -13.55 -19.67 -1.39
CA TRP A 24 -14.47 -19.28 -2.47
C TRP A 24 -14.75 -20.47 -3.39
N ALA A 25 -13.71 -21.21 -3.79
CA ALA A 25 -13.85 -22.38 -4.65
C ALA A 25 -14.75 -23.47 -4.06
N LEU A 26 -14.59 -23.77 -2.76
CA LEU A 26 -15.45 -24.75 -2.07
C LEU A 26 -16.90 -24.28 -1.93
N ALA A 27 -17.14 -22.97 -1.89
CA ALA A 27 -18.48 -22.39 -1.83
C ALA A 27 -19.19 -22.40 -3.20
N HIS A 28 -18.45 -22.58 -4.30
CA HIS A 28 -18.95 -22.54 -5.69
C HIS A 28 -18.70 -23.86 -6.44
N PRO A 29 -19.26 -25.00 -5.99
CA PRO A 29 -19.09 -26.30 -6.66
C PRO A 29 -19.69 -26.33 -8.08
N GLU A 30 -20.57 -25.39 -8.42
CA GLU A 30 -21.09 -25.19 -9.78
C GLU A 30 -20.09 -24.51 -10.72
N ARG A 31 -19.02 -23.90 -10.18
CA ARG A 31 -17.91 -23.28 -10.94
C ARG A 31 -16.61 -24.05 -10.81
N VAL A 32 -16.34 -24.65 -9.65
CA VAL A 32 -15.07 -25.33 -9.36
C VAL A 32 -15.29 -26.81 -9.11
N SER A 33 -14.83 -27.66 -10.03
CA SER A 33 -15.01 -29.12 -9.94
C SER A 33 -14.11 -29.77 -8.90
N ALA A 34 -12.94 -29.18 -8.64
CA ALA A 34 -11.98 -29.61 -7.63
C ALA A 34 -11.01 -28.46 -7.31
N VAL A 35 -10.57 -28.37 -6.07
CA VAL A 35 -9.54 -27.41 -5.63
C VAL A 35 -8.39 -28.12 -4.93
N THR A 36 -7.16 -27.82 -5.37
CA THR A 36 -5.92 -28.30 -4.76
C THR A 36 -5.03 -27.12 -4.40
N VAL A 37 -4.60 -27.03 -3.14
CA VAL A 37 -3.69 -26.00 -2.64
C VAL A 37 -2.30 -26.58 -2.46
N TYR A 38 -1.30 -26.01 -3.12
CA TYR A 38 0.11 -26.30 -2.87
C TYR A 38 0.69 -25.25 -1.94
N GLY A 39 1.08 -25.64 -0.73
CA GLY A 39 1.57 -24.72 0.30
C GLY A 39 2.99 -24.17 0.05
N GLY A 40 3.84 -24.94 -0.64
CA GLY A 40 5.24 -24.61 -0.92
C GLY A 40 6.25 -25.48 -0.15
N GLY A 41 7.55 -25.25 -0.37
CA GLY A 41 8.63 -26.11 0.14
C GLY A 41 8.74 -26.20 1.66
N THR A 42 8.33 -25.16 2.38
CA THR A 42 8.40 -25.07 3.85
C THR A 42 7.04 -25.05 4.52
N SER A 43 5.97 -25.29 3.76
CA SER A 43 4.61 -25.20 4.30
C SER A 43 4.27 -26.40 5.19
N GLU A 44 3.51 -26.14 6.26
CA GLU A 44 2.93 -27.17 7.13
C GLU A 44 1.43 -26.92 7.34
N PRO A 45 0.65 -27.94 7.74
CA PRO A 45 -0.77 -27.79 8.05
C PRO A 45 -1.00 -26.92 9.29
N ASN A 46 -1.96 -26.00 9.19
CA ASN A 46 -2.43 -25.17 10.30
C ASN A 46 -3.95 -25.33 10.48
N ASP A 47 -4.54 -24.63 11.45
CA ASP A 47 -5.97 -24.76 11.74
C ASP A 47 -6.86 -24.33 10.56
N ALA A 48 -6.45 -23.31 9.81
CA ALA A 48 -7.18 -22.85 8.63
C ALA A 48 -7.11 -23.85 7.48
N THR A 49 -5.93 -24.46 7.23
CA THR A 49 -5.80 -25.47 6.17
C THR A 49 -6.56 -26.75 6.53
N ARG A 50 -6.48 -27.21 7.79
CA ARG A 50 -7.25 -28.36 8.28
C ARG A 50 -8.76 -28.18 8.14
N ALA A 51 -9.27 -26.96 8.38
CA ALA A 51 -10.69 -26.66 8.20
C ALA A 51 -11.11 -26.76 6.72
N LEU A 52 -10.28 -26.28 5.78
CA LEU A 52 -10.54 -26.37 4.34
C LEU A 52 -10.40 -27.81 3.81
N GLU A 53 -9.44 -28.58 4.32
CA GLU A 53 -9.32 -30.02 4.03
C GLU A 53 -10.58 -30.78 4.45
N ALA A 54 -11.08 -30.51 5.66
CA ALA A 54 -12.32 -31.11 6.15
C ALA A 54 -13.56 -30.71 5.31
N ALA A 55 -13.52 -29.55 4.66
CA ALA A 55 -14.55 -29.07 3.75
C ALA A 55 -14.40 -29.58 2.30
N GLY A 56 -13.32 -30.31 1.98
CA GLY A 56 -13.15 -31.01 0.69
C GLY A 56 -12.02 -30.50 -0.21
N ALA A 57 -11.23 -29.52 0.24
CA ALA A 57 -10.04 -29.09 -0.51
C ALA A 57 -8.90 -30.11 -0.35
N SER A 58 -8.12 -30.34 -1.42
CA SER A 58 -6.88 -31.11 -1.34
C SER A 58 -5.71 -30.18 -1.02
N PHE A 59 -4.77 -30.62 -0.18
CA PHE A 59 -3.57 -29.86 0.13
C PHE A 59 -2.31 -30.70 -0.10
N VAL A 60 -1.26 -30.03 -0.58
CA VAL A 60 0.08 -30.59 -0.73
C VAL A 60 1.08 -29.67 -0.04
N TYR A 61 1.85 -30.23 0.89
CA TYR A 61 2.78 -29.49 1.75
C TYR A 61 4.23 -29.96 1.56
N GLY A 62 5.19 -29.08 1.86
CA GLY A 62 6.61 -29.45 1.94
C GLY A 62 7.27 -29.65 0.57
N THR A 63 6.65 -29.16 -0.50
CA THR A 63 7.17 -29.27 -1.86
C THR A 63 6.75 -28.09 -2.73
N GLU A 64 7.62 -27.71 -3.66
CA GLU A 64 7.33 -26.76 -4.75
C GLU A 64 7.11 -27.48 -6.09
N GLN A 65 7.15 -28.82 -6.10
CA GLN A 65 6.86 -29.63 -7.28
C GLN A 65 5.35 -29.82 -7.39
N VAL A 66 4.76 -29.32 -8.47
CA VAL A 66 3.34 -29.47 -8.78
C VAL A 66 3.14 -30.73 -9.61
N GLU A 67 2.06 -31.47 -9.36
CA GLU A 67 1.69 -32.66 -10.12
C GLU A 67 0.23 -32.56 -10.60
N GLY A 68 -0.09 -33.30 -11.68
CA GLY A 68 -1.43 -33.32 -12.27
C GLY A 68 -1.60 -32.31 -13.41
N ALA A 69 -2.84 -32.00 -13.76
CA ALA A 69 -3.18 -30.99 -14.74
C ALA A 69 -4.43 -30.24 -14.25
N TYR A 70 -4.39 -28.91 -14.35
CA TYR A 70 -5.43 -28.02 -13.87
C TYR A 70 -5.85 -27.05 -14.97
N ASP A 71 -7.09 -26.57 -14.91
CA ASP A 71 -7.58 -25.59 -15.88
C ASP A 71 -7.12 -24.18 -15.50
N VAL A 72 -7.21 -23.85 -14.21
CA VAL A 72 -6.89 -22.53 -13.66
C VAL A 72 -5.96 -22.68 -12.47
N CYS A 73 -4.94 -21.83 -12.40
CA CYS A 73 -4.07 -21.69 -11.25
C CYS A 73 -4.12 -20.25 -10.72
N VAL A 74 -4.37 -20.09 -9.42
CA VAL A 74 -4.32 -18.79 -8.74
C VAL A 74 -3.12 -18.76 -7.81
N THR A 75 -2.20 -17.83 -8.04
CA THR A 75 -0.96 -17.71 -7.26
C THR A 75 -1.04 -16.63 -6.19
N CYS A 76 -0.49 -16.92 -5.01
CA CYS A 76 -0.32 -15.92 -3.97
C CYS A 76 0.70 -14.84 -4.40
N PRO A 77 0.50 -13.56 -4.06
CA PRO A 77 1.42 -12.47 -4.42
C PRO A 77 2.86 -12.66 -3.91
N GLY A 78 3.05 -13.35 -2.79
CA GLY A 78 4.39 -13.62 -2.24
C GLY A 78 5.25 -14.54 -3.13
N ILE A 79 4.65 -15.27 -4.06
CA ILE A 79 5.37 -16.17 -4.97
C ILE A 79 5.77 -15.39 -6.22
N SER A 80 7.08 -15.14 -6.36
CA SER A 80 7.63 -14.44 -7.52
C SER A 80 7.36 -15.19 -8.82
N GLU A 81 6.96 -14.47 -9.87
CA GLU A 81 6.80 -15.04 -11.22
C GLU A 81 8.11 -15.60 -11.81
N PHE A 82 9.25 -15.21 -11.22
CA PHE A 82 10.58 -15.71 -11.57
C PHE A 82 10.99 -16.96 -10.75
N SER A 83 10.14 -17.44 -9.84
CA SER A 83 10.46 -18.59 -8.97
C SER A 83 10.24 -19.94 -9.67
N GLY A 84 10.95 -20.97 -9.18
CA GLY A 84 10.71 -22.35 -9.62
C GLY A 84 9.29 -22.82 -9.32
N PHE A 85 8.73 -22.41 -8.18
CA PHE A 85 7.38 -22.78 -7.78
C PHE A 85 6.29 -22.20 -8.70
N PHE A 86 6.41 -20.92 -9.09
CA PHE A 86 5.51 -20.31 -10.07
C PHE A 86 5.60 -21.02 -11.43
N LYS A 87 6.83 -21.33 -11.86
CA LYS A 87 7.06 -22.07 -13.11
C LYS A 87 6.39 -23.45 -13.08
N ALA A 88 6.47 -24.18 -11.96
CA ALA A 88 5.78 -25.45 -11.78
C ALA A 88 4.25 -25.27 -11.92
N GLY A 89 3.65 -24.26 -11.29
CA GLY A 89 2.22 -23.96 -11.49
C GLY A 89 1.87 -23.67 -12.94
N ARG A 90 2.68 -22.86 -13.63
CA ARG A 90 2.48 -22.52 -15.05
C ARG A 90 2.57 -23.75 -15.97
N GLU A 91 3.43 -24.72 -15.67
CA GLU A 91 3.57 -25.96 -16.47
C GLU A 91 2.40 -26.92 -16.27
N HIS A 92 1.69 -26.83 -15.15
CA HIS A 92 0.61 -27.74 -14.76
C HIS A 92 -0.80 -27.14 -14.87
N ALA A 93 -0.93 -25.87 -15.24
CA ALA A 93 -2.22 -25.21 -15.43
C ALA A 93 -2.36 -24.56 -16.80
N ALA A 94 -3.53 -24.67 -17.43
CA ALA A 94 -3.79 -24.03 -18.72
C ALA A 94 -3.72 -22.49 -18.65
N GLN A 95 -4.09 -21.92 -17.50
CA GLN A 95 -3.96 -20.50 -17.19
C GLN A 95 -3.46 -20.34 -15.75
N ILE A 96 -2.54 -19.40 -15.50
CA ILE A 96 -2.15 -18.99 -14.14
C ILE A 96 -2.18 -17.47 -14.04
N MET A 97 -2.72 -17.00 -12.92
CA MET A 97 -2.99 -15.61 -12.62
C MET A 97 -2.88 -15.33 -11.12
N GLY A 98 -2.81 -14.06 -10.75
CA GLY A 98 -2.99 -13.62 -9.35
C GLY A 98 -4.46 -13.56 -8.95
N GLU A 99 -4.70 -13.43 -7.64
CA GLU A 99 -6.04 -13.30 -7.08
C GLU A 99 -6.82 -12.08 -7.62
N PRO A 100 -6.24 -10.88 -7.81
CA PRO A 100 -6.99 -9.75 -8.36
C PRO A 100 -7.44 -9.95 -9.81
N GLU A 101 -6.62 -10.62 -10.63
CA GLU A 101 -6.98 -11.00 -12.00
C GLU A 101 -8.12 -12.03 -11.99
N PHE A 102 -8.04 -13.02 -11.10
CA PHE A 102 -9.09 -14.02 -10.92
C PHE A 102 -10.42 -13.36 -10.52
N ALA A 103 -10.38 -12.46 -9.55
CA ALA A 103 -11.55 -11.72 -9.10
C ALA A 103 -12.14 -10.83 -10.20
N TYR A 104 -11.30 -10.11 -10.93
CA TYR A 104 -11.72 -9.31 -12.08
C TYR A 104 -12.41 -10.15 -13.15
N ARG A 105 -11.88 -11.34 -13.49
CA ARG A 105 -12.51 -12.22 -14.50
C ARG A 105 -13.86 -12.77 -14.07
N LEU A 106 -14.11 -12.86 -12.76
CA LEU A 106 -15.41 -13.27 -12.21
C LEU A 106 -16.39 -12.09 -12.13
N SER A 107 -15.89 -10.87 -11.92
CA SER A 107 -16.69 -9.64 -11.76
C SER A 107 -15.98 -8.44 -12.42
N PRO A 108 -16.06 -8.28 -13.76
CA PRO A 108 -15.19 -7.36 -14.51
C PRO A 108 -15.60 -5.88 -14.46
N ASP A 109 -16.83 -5.59 -14.04
CA ASP A 109 -17.35 -4.23 -14.10
C ASP A 109 -16.77 -3.32 -13.01
N ASN A 110 -16.70 -2.01 -13.27
CA ASN A 110 -16.48 -0.94 -12.29
C ASN A 110 -15.25 -1.12 -11.38
N TRP A 111 -14.06 -1.22 -11.96
CA TRP A 111 -12.80 -1.23 -11.25
C TRP A 111 -12.09 0.13 -11.34
N ILE A 112 -11.60 0.63 -10.22
CA ILE A 112 -10.59 1.68 -10.12
C ILE A 112 -9.37 1.04 -9.49
N ALA A 113 -8.20 1.11 -10.13
CA ALA A 113 -7.00 0.46 -9.65
C ALA A 113 -5.93 1.50 -9.28
N ILE A 114 -5.35 1.38 -8.09
CA ILE A 114 -4.40 2.35 -7.55
C ILE A 114 -3.09 1.63 -7.21
N THR A 115 -1.99 2.13 -7.74
CA THR A 115 -0.64 1.63 -7.46
C THR A 115 0.37 2.78 -7.28
N GLY A 116 1.58 2.39 -6.88
CA GLY A 116 2.68 3.28 -6.53
C GLY A 116 3.58 2.63 -5.47
N THR A 117 4.74 3.21 -5.18
CA THR A 117 5.56 2.76 -4.04
C THR A 117 4.89 3.18 -2.73
N ASN A 118 4.54 4.46 -2.60
CA ASN A 118 3.93 5.08 -1.43
C ASN A 118 2.61 5.80 -1.77
N GLY A 119 1.81 6.14 -0.76
CA GLY A 119 0.51 6.84 -0.92
C GLY A 119 -0.69 5.98 -1.34
N LYS A 120 -0.47 4.72 -1.75
CA LYS A 120 -1.52 3.79 -2.22
C LYS A 120 -2.72 3.67 -1.27
N THR A 121 -2.47 3.34 -0.02
CA THR A 121 -3.51 3.10 1.00
C THR A 121 -4.34 4.34 1.27
N THR A 122 -3.70 5.50 1.37
CA THR A 122 -4.36 6.79 1.55
C THR A 122 -5.24 7.10 0.34
N THR A 123 -4.69 6.99 -0.86
CA THR A 123 -5.42 7.28 -2.11
C THR A 123 -6.58 6.30 -2.33
N THR A 124 -6.40 5.01 -2.03
CA THR A 124 -7.44 3.98 -2.16
C THR A 124 -8.57 4.24 -1.17
N SER A 125 -8.24 4.46 0.10
CA SER A 125 -9.24 4.74 1.14
C SER A 125 -9.98 6.05 0.86
N LEU A 126 -9.26 7.08 0.40
CA LEU A 126 -9.86 8.35 0.03
C LEU A 126 -10.77 8.21 -1.19
N THR A 127 -10.35 7.49 -2.23
CA THR A 127 -11.17 7.25 -3.43
C THR A 127 -12.48 6.53 -3.08
N ASP A 128 -12.43 5.48 -2.26
CA ASP A 128 -13.62 4.79 -1.74
C ASP A 128 -14.51 5.74 -0.91
N TYR A 129 -13.90 6.54 -0.03
CA TYR A 129 -14.62 7.51 0.79
C TYR A 129 -15.31 8.60 -0.06
N LEU A 130 -14.66 9.09 -1.11
CA LEU A 130 -15.20 10.10 -2.01
C LEU A 130 -16.35 9.55 -2.88
N LEU A 131 -16.27 8.30 -3.33
CA LEU A 131 -17.36 7.62 -4.02
C LEU A 131 -18.59 7.51 -3.10
N LYS A 132 -18.40 7.02 -1.88
CA LYS A 132 -19.47 6.93 -0.86
C LYS A 132 -20.06 8.29 -0.51
N ALA A 133 -19.22 9.32 -0.34
CA ALA A 133 -19.68 10.69 -0.07
C ALA A 133 -20.47 11.30 -1.24
N SER A 134 -20.26 10.77 -2.45
CA SER A 134 -20.99 11.08 -3.67
C SER A 134 -22.24 10.21 -3.87
N GLY A 135 -22.51 9.26 -2.97
CA GLY A 135 -23.68 8.38 -3.06
C GLY A 135 -23.52 7.18 -3.98
N GLU A 136 -22.29 6.91 -4.44
CA GLU A 136 -21.96 5.70 -5.18
C GLU A 136 -21.71 4.53 -4.22
N ALA A 137 -22.11 3.32 -4.62
CA ALA A 137 -21.70 2.11 -3.91
C ALA A 137 -20.24 1.81 -4.24
N SER A 138 -19.41 1.58 -3.23
CA SER A 138 -18.01 1.20 -3.42
C SER A 138 -17.46 0.42 -2.24
N VAL A 139 -16.40 -0.33 -2.51
CA VAL A 139 -15.60 -1.02 -1.50
C VAL A 139 -14.13 -0.95 -1.87
N ALA A 140 -13.28 -0.65 -0.88
CA ALA A 140 -11.84 -0.74 -1.00
C ALA A 140 -11.39 -2.20 -0.86
N VAL A 141 -10.65 -2.69 -1.85
CA VAL A 141 -10.20 -4.09 -1.92
C VAL A 141 -8.71 -4.17 -2.28
N GLY A 142 -8.11 -5.36 -2.18
CA GLY A 142 -6.77 -5.64 -2.69
C GLY A 142 -5.73 -5.79 -1.59
N ASN A 143 -4.63 -5.06 -1.70
CA ASN A 143 -3.54 -5.06 -0.71
C ASN A 143 -3.88 -4.30 0.59
N ILE A 144 -5.05 -3.65 0.62
CA ILE A 144 -5.69 -3.05 1.80
C ILE A 144 -7.11 -3.61 1.91
N GLY A 145 -7.62 -3.75 3.14
CA GLY A 145 -8.97 -4.23 3.39
C GLY A 145 -9.06 -5.74 3.19
N GLU A 146 -10.01 -6.18 2.37
CA GLU A 146 -10.22 -7.58 2.03
C GLU A 146 -9.71 -7.91 0.62
N PRO A 147 -9.20 -9.14 0.40
CA PRO A 147 -8.97 -9.66 -0.94
C PRO A 147 -10.24 -9.54 -1.80
N PRO A 148 -10.14 -9.02 -3.03
CA PRO A 148 -11.29 -8.83 -3.94
C PRO A 148 -12.19 -10.06 -4.07
N ILE A 149 -11.62 -11.27 -4.01
CA ILE A 149 -12.35 -12.54 -4.08
C ILE A 149 -13.44 -12.68 -2.99
N ASN A 150 -13.25 -12.07 -1.82
CA ASN A 150 -14.21 -12.14 -0.71
C ASN A 150 -15.44 -11.24 -0.93
N GLU A 151 -15.36 -10.27 -1.84
CA GLU A 151 -16.44 -9.29 -2.08
C GLU A 151 -17.28 -9.62 -3.33
N ILE A 152 -16.88 -10.63 -4.13
CA ILE A 152 -17.52 -10.92 -5.42
C ILE A 152 -18.98 -11.35 -5.27
N ASP A 153 -19.27 -12.28 -4.36
CA ASP A 153 -20.59 -12.89 -4.26
C ASP A 153 -21.65 -11.93 -3.72
N GLY A 154 -21.21 -10.97 -2.88
CA GLY A 154 -22.05 -9.95 -2.27
C GLY A 154 -22.12 -8.64 -3.06
N ARG A 155 -21.35 -8.53 -4.16
CA ARG A 155 -21.14 -7.26 -4.87
C ARG A 155 -22.47 -6.67 -5.35
N ALA A 156 -22.75 -5.44 -4.92
CA ALA A 156 -23.97 -4.76 -5.34
C ALA A 156 -23.91 -4.36 -6.83
N HIS A 157 -25.08 -4.21 -7.45
CA HIS A 157 -25.15 -3.72 -8.83
C HIS A 157 -24.51 -2.34 -8.94
N ASN A 158 -23.62 -2.17 -9.93
CA ASN A 158 -22.82 -0.96 -10.16
C ASN A 158 -21.87 -0.55 -9.02
N GLU A 159 -21.58 -1.45 -8.08
CA GLU A 159 -20.62 -1.15 -7.02
C GLU A 159 -19.19 -1.06 -7.56
N TRP A 160 -18.48 0.00 -7.17
CA TRP A 160 -17.08 0.21 -7.54
C TRP A 160 -16.14 -0.57 -6.65
N PHE A 161 -15.25 -1.34 -7.25
CA PHE A 161 -14.09 -1.89 -6.57
C PHE A 161 -12.94 -0.89 -6.68
N VAL A 162 -12.55 -0.32 -5.55
CA VAL A 162 -11.38 0.55 -5.44
C VAL A 162 -10.20 -0.31 -4.99
N ALA A 163 -9.45 -0.83 -5.96
CA ALA A 163 -8.43 -1.82 -5.75
C ALA A 163 -7.05 -1.20 -5.48
N GLU A 164 -6.53 -1.37 -4.27
CA GLU A 164 -5.10 -1.15 -3.99
C GLU A 164 -4.31 -2.34 -4.56
N LEU A 165 -3.49 -2.10 -5.58
CA LEU A 165 -2.71 -3.16 -6.21
C LEU A 165 -1.21 -2.97 -6.00
N SER A 166 -0.59 -3.97 -5.36
CA SER A 166 0.87 -4.07 -5.26
C SER A 166 1.50 -4.45 -6.61
N SER A 167 2.80 -4.21 -6.77
CA SER A 167 3.52 -4.64 -7.98
C SER A 167 3.53 -6.16 -8.14
N TYR A 168 3.46 -6.92 -7.04
CA TYR A 168 3.36 -8.38 -7.06
C TYR A 168 2.04 -8.86 -7.68
N GLN A 169 0.93 -8.22 -7.28
CA GLN A 169 -0.39 -8.54 -7.80
C GLN A 169 -0.47 -8.21 -9.30
N ILE A 170 -0.04 -7.01 -9.70
CA ILE A 170 -0.11 -6.56 -11.11
C ILE A 170 0.80 -7.39 -12.02
N ALA A 171 1.98 -7.82 -11.55
CA ALA A 171 2.86 -8.68 -12.34
C ALA A 171 2.14 -9.93 -12.86
N THR A 172 1.20 -10.47 -12.08
CA THR A 172 0.45 -11.69 -12.40
C THR A 172 -0.92 -11.45 -13.06
N THR A 173 -1.24 -10.22 -13.47
CA THR A 173 -2.45 -9.91 -14.25
C THR A 173 -2.25 -10.14 -15.75
N THR A 174 -3.34 -10.22 -16.50
CA THR A 174 -3.30 -10.34 -17.97
C THR A 174 -4.47 -9.63 -18.62
N GLU A 175 -5.68 -9.72 -18.06
CA GLU A 175 -6.92 -9.16 -18.62
C GLU A 175 -7.55 -8.09 -17.73
N LEU A 176 -7.04 -7.89 -16.50
CA LEU A 176 -7.47 -6.81 -15.61
C LEU A 176 -7.54 -5.48 -16.37
N HIS A 177 -8.72 -4.88 -16.36
CA HIS A 177 -9.05 -3.66 -17.09
C HIS A 177 -9.81 -2.70 -16.16
N PRO A 178 -9.10 -1.77 -15.51
CA PRO A 178 -9.76 -0.74 -14.71
C PRO A 178 -10.27 0.40 -15.59
N ARG A 179 -11.39 1.03 -15.19
CA ARG A 179 -11.90 2.26 -15.83
C ARG A 179 -11.01 3.46 -15.52
N VAL A 180 -10.35 3.43 -14.36
CA VAL A 180 -9.34 4.40 -13.97
C VAL A 180 -8.16 3.67 -13.33
N ALA A 181 -6.94 3.94 -13.80
CA ALA A 181 -5.72 3.46 -13.17
C ALA A 181 -4.90 4.64 -12.64
N VAL A 182 -4.45 4.56 -11.39
CA VAL A 182 -3.64 5.61 -10.75
C VAL A 182 -2.24 5.08 -10.47
N LEU A 183 -1.22 5.82 -10.91
CA LEU A 183 0.19 5.58 -10.59
C LEU A 183 0.73 6.78 -9.84
N LEU A 184 1.00 6.59 -8.55
CA LEU A 184 1.35 7.67 -7.63
C LEU A 184 2.83 8.03 -7.62
N ASN A 185 3.73 7.06 -7.78
CA ASN A 185 5.19 7.24 -7.72
C ASN A 185 5.90 5.90 -7.98
N ILE A 186 7.16 5.97 -8.41
CA ILE A 186 8.04 4.80 -8.59
C ILE A 186 9.39 5.07 -7.95
N THR A 187 9.56 4.63 -6.70
CA THR A 187 10.87 4.58 -6.03
C THR A 187 11.32 3.12 -5.80
N PRO A 188 12.64 2.83 -5.79
CA PRO A 188 13.14 1.46 -5.60
C PRO A 188 12.59 0.78 -4.34
N ASP A 189 11.85 -0.32 -4.53
CA ASP A 189 11.38 -1.21 -3.48
C ASP A 189 11.30 -2.65 -4.01
N HIS A 190 11.26 -3.64 -3.12
CA HIS A 190 10.96 -5.04 -3.46
C HIS A 190 11.87 -5.69 -4.52
N LEU A 191 13.13 -5.25 -4.62
CA LEU A 191 14.07 -5.69 -5.66
C LEU A 191 14.40 -7.19 -5.59
N GLY A 192 14.39 -7.81 -4.41
CA GLY A 192 14.62 -9.26 -4.28
C GLY A 192 13.58 -10.12 -5.01
N TRP A 193 12.32 -9.65 -5.02
CA TRP A 193 11.20 -10.28 -5.71
C TRP A 193 11.23 -9.97 -7.22
N HIS A 194 11.43 -8.70 -7.59
CA HIS A 194 11.40 -8.22 -8.98
C HIS A 194 12.71 -8.40 -9.76
N LYS A 195 13.81 -8.73 -9.09
CA LYS A 195 15.18 -8.83 -9.61
C LYS A 195 15.84 -7.52 -10.05
N SER A 196 15.06 -6.50 -10.43
CA SER A 196 15.59 -5.18 -10.79
C SER A 196 14.56 -4.07 -10.57
N HIS A 197 15.02 -2.82 -10.48
CA HIS A 197 14.14 -1.64 -10.38
C HIS A 197 13.27 -1.49 -11.62
N LYS A 198 13.84 -1.73 -12.81
CA LYS A 198 13.10 -1.70 -14.07
C LYS A 198 11.93 -2.70 -14.08
N ASN A 199 12.15 -3.93 -13.62
CA ASN A 199 11.07 -4.92 -13.54
C ASN A 199 9.97 -4.49 -12.56
N TYR A 200 10.35 -3.91 -11.41
CA TYR A 200 9.39 -3.37 -10.44
C TYR A 200 8.52 -2.25 -11.04
N ALA A 201 9.14 -1.32 -11.77
CA ALA A 201 8.45 -0.23 -12.44
C ALA A 201 7.51 -0.73 -13.54
N LEU A 202 8.01 -1.58 -14.44
CA LEU A 202 7.21 -2.16 -15.52
C LEU A 202 6.04 -3.01 -14.99
N ALA A 203 6.22 -3.72 -13.87
CA ALA A 203 5.13 -4.44 -13.23
C ALA A 203 4.00 -3.51 -12.78
N LYS A 204 4.26 -2.26 -12.36
CA LYS A 204 3.20 -1.29 -12.05
C LYS A 204 2.57 -0.72 -13.31
N ILE A 205 3.38 -0.35 -14.30
CA ILE A 205 2.94 0.29 -15.54
C ILE A 205 2.06 -0.67 -16.37
N LYS A 206 2.29 -1.99 -16.26
CA LYS A 206 1.45 -3.05 -16.82
C LYS A 206 -0.04 -2.90 -16.49
N LEU A 207 -0.39 -2.21 -15.40
CA LEU A 207 -1.78 -1.89 -15.07
C LEU A 207 -2.53 -1.16 -16.21
N PHE A 208 -1.80 -0.49 -17.10
CA PHE A 208 -2.35 0.29 -18.21
C PHE A 208 -2.53 -0.52 -19.51
N ASP A 209 -2.10 -1.78 -19.56
CA ASP A 209 -1.99 -2.55 -20.82
C ASP A 209 -3.35 -2.83 -21.48
N ASN A 210 -4.40 -3.01 -20.68
CA ASN A 210 -5.74 -3.33 -21.18
C ASN A 210 -6.68 -2.12 -21.24
N MET A 211 -6.20 -0.91 -20.91
CA MET A 211 -7.02 0.30 -20.90
C MET A 211 -7.25 0.82 -22.33
N VAL A 212 -8.45 1.34 -22.58
CA VAL A 212 -8.90 1.85 -23.88
C VAL A 212 -9.19 3.35 -23.82
N ASP A 213 -9.51 3.96 -24.97
CA ASP A 213 -9.64 5.42 -25.14
C ASP A 213 -10.59 6.13 -24.14
N ASP A 214 -11.62 5.44 -23.65
CA ASP A 214 -12.59 5.99 -22.69
C ASP A 214 -12.17 5.85 -21.22
N ASP A 215 -11.08 5.15 -20.94
CA ASP A 215 -10.52 5.03 -19.60
C ASP A 215 -9.56 6.18 -19.29
N LEU A 216 -9.17 6.31 -18.03
CA LEU A 216 -8.25 7.35 -17.60
C LEU A 216 -7.09 6.80 -16.81
N VAL A 217 -5.88 7.05 -17.29
CA VAL A 217 -4.67 6.88 -16.49
C VAL A 217 -4.38 8.18 -15.74
N VAL A 218 -4.20 8.13 -14.43
CA VAL A 218 -3.87 9.28 -13.57
C VAL A 218 -2.43 9.09 -13.09
N VAL A 219 -1.58 10.09 -13.35
CA VAL A 219 -0.14 10.01 -13.07
C VAL A 219 0.29 11.25 -12.31
N ASP A 220 0.97 11.07 -11.17
CA ASP A 220 1.73 12.13 -10.53
C ASP A 220 2.97 12.45 -11.37
N VAL A 221 3.04 13.66 -11.94
CA VAL A 221 4.15 14.08 -12.81
C VAL A 221 5.23 14.87 -12.05
N GLU A 222 5.13 14.98 -10.72
CA GLU A 222 6.21 15.54 -9.90
C GLU A 222 7.21 14.47 -9.43
N ASP A 223 6.84 13.20 -9.50
CA ASP A 223 7.71 12.08 -9.13
C ASP A 223 8.80 11.85 -10.17
N ALA A 224 10.05 12.10 -9.78
CA ALA A 224 11.21 11.88 -10.66
C ALA A 224 11.35 10.42 -11.11
N GLY A 225 10.92 9.46 -10.29
CA GLY A 225 10.97 8.05 -10.61
C GLY A 225 10.00 7.63 -11.73
N ILE A 226 8.89 8.34 -11.90
CA ILE A 226 7.99 8.16 -13.04
C ILE A 226 8.65 8.60 -14.35
N HIS A 227 9.42 9.71 -14.33
CA HIS A 227 10.10 10.23 -15.52
C HIS A 227 11.10 9.26 -16.15
N GLU A 228 11.69 8.37 -15.36
CA GLU A 228 12.59 7.31 -15.86
C GLU A 228 11.87 6.33 -16.81
N PHE A 229 10.54 6.26 -16.76
CA PHE A 229 9.72 5.31 -17.49
C PHE A 229 8.68 5.98 -18.41
N ASP A 230 8.88 7.26 -18.76
CA ASP A 230 7.98 8.02 -19.63
C ASP A 230 7.65 7.28 -20.94
N GLU A 231 8.63 6.58 -21.54
CA GLU A 231 8.43 5.82 -22.79
C GLU A 231 7.40 4.68 -22.68
N TYR A 232 7.20 4.13 -21.47
CA TYR A 232 6.25 3.06 -21.19
C TYR A 232 4.89 3.60 -20.72
N ILE A 233 4.88 4.81 -20.14
CA ILE A 233 3.68 5.45 -19.59
C ILE A 233 2.95 6.25 -20.68
N TYR A 234 3.66 7.07 -21.46
CA TYR A 234 3.08 7.96 -22.47
C TYR A 234 3.03 7.29 -23.84
N THR A 235 2.14 6.31 -23.98
CA THR A 235 1.91 5.59 -25.24
C THR A 235 0.81 6.26 -26.08
N PRO A 236 0.92 6.31 -27.43
CA PRO A 236 -0.13 6.88 -28.27
C PRO A 236 -1.48 6.18 -28.07
N GLY A 237 -2.56 6.96 -27.97
CA GLY A 237 -3.93 6.45 -27.73
C GLY A 237 -4.29 6.33 -26.25
N ARG A 238 -3.32 6.33 -25.33
CA ARG A 238 -3.60 6.32 -23.90
C ARG A 238 -3.99 7.72 -23.41
N ARG A 239 -5.20 7.84 -22.87
CA ARG A 239 -5.66 9.07 -22.21
C ARG A 239 -5.07 9.17 -20.80
N ILE A 240 -4.33 10.25 -20.54
CA ILE A 240 -3.59 10.45 -19.29
C ILE A 240 -3.96 11.80 -18.68
N CYS A 241 -4.38 11.79 -17.41
CA CYS A 241 -4.47 12.98 -16.57
C CYS A 241 -3.18 13.16 -15.79
N LYS A 242 -2.49 14.28 -16.01
CA LYS A 242 -1.28 14.64 -15.27
C LYS A 242 -1.65 15.35 -13.98
N VAL A 243 -1.12 14.89 -12.85
CA VAL A 243 -1.33 15.48 -11.54
C VAL A 243 -0.03 16.13 -11.08
N ALA A 244 -0.08 17.38 -10.67
CA ALA A 244 1.03 18.09 -10.04
C ALA A 244 0.47 19.14 -9.08
N PHE A 245 1.32 19.82 -8.32
CA PHE A 245 0.90 20.94 -7.51
C PHE A 245 0.67 22.19 -8.38
N ASP A 246 1.62 22.51 -9.25
CA ASP A 246 1.49 23.56 -10.25
C ASP A 246 0.73 23.06 -11.49
N GLU A 247 0.08 23.96 -12.23
CA GLU A 247 -0.73 23.62 -13.40
C GLU A 247 0.10 23.04 -14.56
N PRO A 248 -0.08 21.74 -14.93
CA PRO A 248 0.55 21.17 -16.12
C PRO A 248 -0.18 21.59 -17.39
N GLU A 249 0.52 21.45 -18.53
CA GLU A 249 -0.12 21.55 -19.85
C GLU A 249 -0.99 20.32 -20.16
N GLY A 250 -2.24 20.57 -20.59
CA GLY A 250 -3.13 19.53 -21.11
C GLY A 250 -4.61 19.80 -20.89
N GLU A 251 -5.44 18.97 -21.54
CA GLU A 251 -6.90 18.95 -21.36
C GLU A 251 -7.35 18.06 -20.19
N ASP A 252 -6.52 17.09 -19.81
CA ASP A 252 -6.69 16.23 -18.65
C ASP A 252 -5.54 16.51 -17.67
N VAL A 253 -5.78 17.36 -16.66
CA VAL A 253 -4.80 17.77 -15.66
C VAL A 253 -5.44 18.03 -14.30
N ALA A 254 -4.73 17.78 -13.21
CA ALA A 254 -5.17 18.12 -11.84
C ALA A 254 -4.06 18.85 -11.10
N PHE A 255 -4.41 19.96 -10.43
CA PHE A 255 -3.44 20.90 -9.87
C PHE A 255 -4.03 21.81 -8.80
N VAL A 256 -3.19 22.64 -8.18
CA VAL A 256 -3.59 23.67 -7.24
C VAL A 256 -3.46 25.05 -7.89
N ARG A 257 -4.51 25.87 -7.79
CA ARG A 257 -4.52 27.27 -8.23
C ARG A 257 -5.14 28.13 -7.16
N ASP A 258 -4.45 29.19 -6.75
CA ASP A 258 -4.90 30.10 -5.68
C ASP A 258 -5.29 29.36 -4.38
N GLY A 259 -4.52 28.32 -4.01
CA GLY A 259 -4.76 27.49 -2.83
C GLY A 259 -5.93 26.51 -2.95
N LYS A 260 -6.57 26.40 -4.12
CA LYS A 260 -7.69 25.48 -4.38
C LYS A 260 -7.29 24.35 -5.30
N MET A 261 -7.79 23.16 -5.00
CA MET A 261 -7.65 22.00 -5.86
C MET A 261 -8.56 22.14 -7.08
N ILE A 262 -8.02 21.87 -8.27
CA ILE A 262 -8.72 21.90 -9.55
C ILE A 262 -8.45 20.60 -10.29
N VAL A 263 -9.51 20.00 -10.84
CA VAL A 263 -9.41 18.88 -11.77
C VAL A 263 -10.02 19.31 -13.10
N ARG A 264 -9.22 19.27 -14.17
CA ARG A 264 -9.65 19.50 -15.53
C ARG A 264 -9.70 18.17 -16.26
N LEU A 265 -10.87 17.79 -16.78
CA LEU A 265 -11.04 16.61 -17.61
C LEU A 265 -11.67 16.99 -18.95
N LYS A 266 -11.08 16.57 -20.07
CA LYS A 266 -11.50 16.94 -21.44
C LYS A 266 -11.71 18.45 -21.60
N GLY A 267 -10.83 19.25 -21.00
CA GLY A 267 -10.87 20.72 -21.04
C GLY A 267 -11.87 21.37 -20.08
N VAL A 268 -12.67 20.61 -19.34
CA VAL A 268 -13.66 21.14 -18.39
C VAL A 268 -13.08 21.16 -16.97
N GLU A 269 -12.97 22.36 -16.40
CA GLU A 269 -12.48 22.54 -15.02
C GLU A 269 -13.59 22.30 -13.99
N THR A 270 -13.26 21.51 -12.98
CA THR A 270 -14.02 21.34 -11.74
C THR A 270 -13.16 21.87 -10.59
N GLN A 271 -13.60 22.96 -9.98
CA GLN A 271 -12.97 23.49 -8.76
C GLN A 271 -13.47 22.71 -7.55
N LEU A 272 -12.55 22.25 -6.71
CA LEU A 272 -12.82 21.50 -5.49
C LEU A 272 -12.60 22.40 -4.24
N VAL A 273 -12.20 21.80 -3.13
CA VAL A 273 -11.90 22.49 -1.85
C VAL A 273 -10.54 23.20 -1.88
N ALA A 274 -10.33 24.12 -0.95
CA ALA A 274 -8.99 24.63 -0.65
C ALA A 274 -8.11 23.54 -0.02
N THR A 275 -6.81 23.58 -0.27
CA THR A 275 -5.86 22.63 0.33
C THR A 275 -5.86 22.72 1.86
N SER A 276 -6.15 23.90 2.41
CA SER A 276 -6.29 24.14 3.85
C SER A 276 -7.56 23.54 4.48
N GLU A 277 -8.52 23.09 3.68
CA GLU A 277 -9.73 22.40 4.15
C GLU A 277 -9.49 20.88 4.30
N LEU A 278 -8.38 20.36 3.75
CA LEU A 278 -8.00 18.97 3.96
C LEU A 278 -7.52 18.76 5.39
N LYS A 279 -7.93 17.63 5.99
CA LYS A 279 -7.44 17.20 7.31
C LYS A 279 -6.18 16.34 7.25
N ILE A 280 -5.80 15.92 6.04
CA ILE A 280 -4.52 15.29 5.74
C ILE A 280 -3.55 16.38 5.30
N SER A 281 -2.41 16.48 5.98
CA SER A 281 -1.44 17.57 5.78
C SER A 281 -0.25 17.14 4.92
N GLY A 282 0.41 18.10 4.29
CA GLY A 282 1.64 17.88 3.53
C GLY A 282 1.42 17.75 2.02
N HIS A 283 2.45 18.13 1.26
CA HIS A 283 2.45 18.19 -0.20
C HIS A 283 1.98 16.88 -0.85
N HIS A 284 2.56 15.76 -0.43
CA HIS A 284 2.22 14.43 -0.94
C HIS A 284 0.75 14.05 -0.69
N ASN A 285 0.13 14.53 0.39
CA ASN A 285 -1.28 14.27 0.67
C ASN A 285 -2.22 15.11 -0.19
N VAL A 286 -1.81 16.32 -0.58
CA VAL A 286 -2.53 17.11 -1.60
C VAL A 286 -2.52 16.39 -2.94
N ILE A 287 -1.36 15.85 -3.35
CA ILE A 287 -1.25 15.06 -4.59
C ILE A 287 -2.10 13.79 -4.52
N ASN A 288 -2.02 13.02 -3.42
CA ASN A 288 -2.89 11.85 -3.20
C ASN A 288 -4.38 12.23 -3.31
N ALA A 289 -4.77 13.39 -2.76
CA ALA A 289 -6.14 13.88 -2.81
C ALA A 289 -6.57 14.31 -4.23
N LEU A 290 -5.68 14.95 -5.00
CA LEU A 290 -5.91 15.27 -6.41
C LEU A 290 -6.07 14.00 -7.24
N CYS A 291 -5.21 13.00 -7.04
CA CYS A 291 -5.31 11.70 -7.69
C CYS A 291 -6.64 11.00 -7.39
N ALA A 292 -7.03 10.93 -6.11
CA ALA A 292 -8.30 10.34 -5.69
C ALA A 292 -9.50 11.09 -6.27
N ALA A 293 -9.54 12.42 -6.15
CA ALA A 293 -10.63 13.23 -6.67
C ALA A 293 -10.75 13.14 -8.20
N THR A 294 -9.61 13.08 -8.91
CA THR A 294 -9.57 12.87 -10.36
C THR A 294 -10.16 11.52 -10.74
N ALA A 295 -9.79 10.46 -10.03
CA ALA A 295 -10.32 9.13 -10.29
C ALA A 295 -11.85 9.07 -10.10
N VAL A 296 -12.35 9.70 -9.05
CA VAL A 296 -13.79 9.72 -8.72
C VAL A 296 -14.58 10.61 -9.70
N LEU A 297 -14.04 11.76 -10.11
CA LEU A 297 -14.64 12.59 -11.17
C LEU A 297 -14.68 11.87 -12.51
N ALA A 298 -13.64 11.12 -12.86
CA ALA A 298 -13.53 10.43 -14.14
C ALA A 298 -14.60 9.34 -14.32
N VAL A 299 -15.08 8.76 -13.22
CA VAL A 299 -16.19 7.78 -13.24
C VAL A 299 -17.57 8.43 -13.07
N GLY A 300 -17.66 9.76 -13.04
CA GLY A 300 -18.91 10.51 -13.10
C GLY A 300 -19.55 10.84 -11.75
N ALA A 301 -18.82 10.66 -10.63
CA ALA A 301 -19.32 11.03 -9.32
C ALA A 301 -19.54 12.55 -9.19
N ASN A 302 -20.50 12.96 -8.35
CA ASN A 302 -20.88 14.37 -8.25
C ASN A 302 -19.82 15.22 -7.52
N PRO A 303 -19.43 16.39 -8.06
CA PRO A 303 -18.43 17.26 -7.43
C PRO A 303 -18.76 17.71 -6.01
N GLU A 304 -20.04 17.90 -5.68
CA GLU A 304 -20.44 18.33 -4.33
C GLU A 304 -20.12 17.26 -3.26
N GLY A 305 -20.35 15.98 -3.57
CA GLY A 305 -20.01 14.86 -2.71
C GLY A 305 -18.50 14.71 -2.54
N ILE A 306 -17.76 14.91 -3.63
CA ILE A 306 -16.29 14.92 -3.59
C ILE A 306 -15.78 16.03 -2.67
N CYS A 307 -16.28 17.26 -2.80
CA CYS A 307 -15.88 18.36 -1.92
C CYS A 307 -16.18 18.08 -0.44
N ARG A 308 -17.39 17.57 -0.13
CA ARG A 308 -17.73 17.17 1.25
C ARG A 308 -16.79 16.09 1.77
N GLY A 309 -16.53 15.07 0.96
CA GLY A 309 -15.67 13.96 1.32
C GLY A 309 -14.22 14.38 1.55
N LEU A 310 -13.66 15.24 0.70
CA LEU A 310 -12.31 15.79 0.86
C LEU A 310 -12.17 16.55 2.19
N ALA A 311 -13.16 17.38 2.55
CA ALA A 311 -13.14 18.15 3.80
C ALA A 311 -13.37 17.29 5.07
N SER A 312 -14.02 16.12 4.95
CA SER A 312 -14.37 15.27 6.10
C SER A 312 -13.48 14.04 6.29
N PHE A 313 -12.70 13.64 5.29
CA PHE A 313 -11.81 12.48 5.37
C PHE A 313 -10.83 12.63 6.54
N GLN A 314 -10.67 11.55 7.32
CA GLN A 314 -9.72 11.52 8.44
C GLN A 314 -8.41 10.86 8.00
N PRO A 315 -7.25 11.29 8.52
CA PRO A 315 -6.01 10.54 8.38
C PRO A 315 -6.21 9.07 8.77
N LEU A 316 -5.55 8.16 8.04
CA LEU A 316 -5.61 6.74 8.33
C LEU A 316 -4.81 6.40 9.57
N GLU A 317 -5.23 5.36 10.28
CA GLU A 317 -4.48 4.78 11.39
C GLU A 317 -3.04 4.43 10.94
N HIS A 318 -2.06 4.67 11.82
CA HIS A 318 -0.64 4.39 11.57
C HIS A 318 0.02 5.23 10.46
N ARG A 319 -0.58 6.36 10.04
CA ARG A 319 0.01 7.33 9.09
C ARG A 319 0.12 8.72 9.71
N VAL A 320 1.29 9.02 10.28
CA VAL A 320 1.53 10.27 11.04
C VAL A 320 0.37 10.54 12.02
N GLU A 321 -0.11 9.49 12.69
CA GLU A 321 -1.30 9.49 13.54
C GLU A 321 -0.95 10.05 14.93
N PRO A 322 -1.56 11.15 15.39
CA PRO A 322 -1.35 11.64 16.74
C PRO A 322 -1.89 10.64 17.78
N CYS A 323 -1.04 10.24 18.73
CA CYS A 323 -1.34 9.21 19.73
C CYS A 323 -1.50 9.75 21.16
N GLY A 324 -1.35 11.07 21.33
CA GLY A 324 -1.49 11.75 22.61
C GLY A 324 -0.25 12.57 22.97
N GLU A 325 -0.29 13.16 24.16
CA GLU A 325 0.76 13.99 24.73
C GLU A 325 1.02 13.58 26.18
N ILE A 326 2.28 13.40 26.56
CA ILE A 326 2.71 13.05 27.92
C ILE A 326 3.79 14.06 28.33
N ASP A 327 3.60 14.74 29.45
CA ASP A 327 4.53 15.75 29.99
C ASP A 327 4.92 16.86 29.00
N GLY A 328 4.07 17.14 28.02
CA GLY A 328 4.33 18.13 26.98
C GLY A 328 5.07 17.61 25.75
N VAL A 329 5.26 16.30 25.63
CA VAL A 329 5.86 15.61 24.48
C VAL A 329 4.76 14.94 23.67
N ARG A 330 4.73 15.19 22.36
CA ARG A 330 3.75 14.59 21.44
C ARG A 330 4.25 13.22 20.96
N TYR A 331 3.33 12.27 20.84
CA TYR A 331 3.63 10.93 20.31
C TYR A 331 2.88 10.75 18.99
N VAL A 332 3.61 10.34 17.96
CA VAL A 332 3.05 10.16 16.61
C VAL A 332 3.37 8.76 16.09
N ASN A 333 2.34 8.08 15.60
CA ASN A 333 2.41 6.74 15.02
C ASN A 333 2.40 6.81 13.51
N ASP A 334 3.54 6.52 12.90
CA ASP A 334 3.71 6.33 11.47
C ASP A 334 4.26 4.92 11.15
N SER A 335 3.77 3.90 11.86
CA SER A 335 4.22 2.50 11.72
C SER A 335 4.12 1.98 10.27
N LYS A 336 3.28 2.59 9.41
CA LYS A 336 3.16 2.25 7.98
C LYS A 336 4.42 2.62 7.17
N ALA A 337 5.30 3.50 7.66
CA ALA A 337 6.56 3.86 7.01
C ALA A 337 7.58 2.71 7.07
N THR A 338 7.41 1.75 6.14
CA THR A 338 8.20 0.51 6.06
C THR A 338 9.33 0.55 5.03
N ASN A 339 9.67 1.74 4.52
CA ASN A 339 10.79 2.02 3.62
C ASN A 339 11.35 3.43 3.90
N THR A 340 12.56 3.73 3.44
CA THR A 340 13.27 4.99 3.70
C THR A 340 12.53 6.22 3.16
N ASP A 341 12.03 6.17 1.93
CA ASP A 341 11.26 7.25 1.30
C ASP A 341 10.01 7.64 2.10
N ALA A 342 9.34 6.67 2.74
CA ALA A 342 8.18 6.95 3.58
C ALA A 342 8.56 7.77 4.83
N VAL A 343 9.72 7.48 5.43
CA VAL A 343 10.22 8.23 6.60
C VAL A 343 10.64 9.65 6.21
N GLU A 344 11.36 9.81 5.10
CA GLU A 344 11.75 11.13 4.58
C GLU A 344 10.51 12.01 4.35
N LYS A 345 9.45 11.43 3.75
CA LYS A 345 8.16 12.10 3.56
C LYS A 345 7.47 12.42 4.89
N ALA A 346 7.53 11.54 5.88
CA ALA A 346 6.93 11.77 7.20
C ALA A 346 7.60 12.95 7.93
N LEU A 347 8.92 13.08 7.84
CA LEU A 347 9.68 14.18 8.47
C LEU A 347 9.26 15.56 7.93
N THR A 348 8.85 15.66 6.65
CA THR A 348 8.34 16.93 6.09
C THR A 348 7.08 17.47 6.77
N ALA A 349 6.37 16.64 7.56
CA ALA A 349 5.22 17.08 8.33
C ALA A 349 5.59 17.83 9.62
N PHE A 350 6.88 17.87 9.97
CA PHE A 350 7.41 18.40 11.24
C PHE A 350 8.51 19.47 11.03
N PRO A 351 8.30 20.49 10.17
CA PRO A 351 9.37 21.42 9.78
C PRO A 351 9.89 22.32 10.91
N ASP A 352 9.07 22.53 11.96
CA ASP A 352 9.37 23.42 13.09
C ASP A 352 9.49 22.67 14.42
N ASP A 353 9.51 21.33 14.39
CA ASP A 353 9.45 20.48 15.57
C ASP A 353 10.79 19.76 15.82
N ASP A 354 11.19 19.65 17.10
CA ASP A 354 12.32 18.81 17.52
C ASP A 354 11.89 17.34 17.55
N VAL A 355 12.23 16.59 16.49
CA VAL A 355 11.82 15.20 16.33
C VAL A 355 12.82 14.22 16.95
N ILE A 356 12.32 13.26 17.72
CA ILE A 356 13.02 12.06 18.18
C ILE A 356 12.45 10.88 17.39
N LEU A 357 13.25 10.35 16.47
CA LEU A 357 12.81 9.37 15.49
C LEU A 357 13.13 7.94 15.93
N LEU A 358 12.13 7.05 15.90
CA LEU A 358 12.32 5.61 16.13
C LEU A 358 12.52 4.89 14.79
N LEU A 359 13.71 4.34 14.56
CA LEU A 359 14.09 3.58 13.36
C LEU A 359 14.39 2.13 13.70
N GLY A 360 13.81 1.17 12.98
CA GLY A 360 14.03 -0.23 13.36
C GLY A 360 12.97 -1.21 12.88
N GLY A 361 13.33 -2.48 12.91
CA GLY A 361 12.51 -3.58 12.41
C GLY A 361 13.32 -4.56 11.58
N HIS A 362 12.63 -5.36 10.77
CA HIS A 362 13.26 -6.27 9.82
C HIS A 362 13.79 -5.54 8.57
N ASP A 363 15.11 -5.59 8.40
CA ASP A 363 15.85 -4.90 7.34
C ASP A 363 15.59 -5.50 5.95
N LYS A 364 15.38 -4.63 4.96
CA LYS A 364 15.21 -4.99 3.54
C LYS A 364 16.50 -4.88 2.73
N GLY A 365 17.61 -4.44 3.33
CA GLY A 365 18.90 -4.25 2.66
C GLY A 365 18.95 -3.04 1.73
N THR A 366 18.05 -2.06 1.91
CA THR A 366 18.03 -0.82 1.12
C THR A 366 19.23 0.06 1.43
N PRO A 367 19.88 0.72 0.45
CA PRO A 367 20.97 1.67 0.72
C PRO A 367 20.53 2.75 1.72
N LEU A 368 21.40 3.09 2.69
CA LEU A 368 21.07 4.02 3.78
C LEU A 368 21.86 5.33 3.75
N THR A 369 22.88 5.47 2.89
CA THR A 369 23.80 6.62 2.95
C THR A 369 23.10 7.97 2.77
N ASP A 370 22.29 8.11 1.73
CA ASP A 370 21.56 9.37 1.49
C ASP A 370 20.41 9.55 2.49
N PHE A 371 19.72 8.46 2.82
CA PHE A 371 18.67 8.43 3.83
C PHE A 371 19.16 8.91 5.21
N ALA A 372 20.34 8.45 5.64
CA ALA A 372 20.93 8.83 6.91
C ALA A 372 21.21 10.32 6.98
N ARG A 373 21.73 10.92 5.90
CA ARG A 373 21.91 12.38 5.83
C ARG A 373 20.59 13.12 6.00
N VAL A 374 19.56 12.72 5.25
CA VAL A 374 18.24 13.35 5.34
C VAL A 374 17.67 13.24 6.75
N VAL A 375 17.75 12.08 7.39
CA VAL A 375 17.28 11.90 8.77
C VAL A 375 18.04 12.83 9.70
N MET A 376 19.38 12.79 9.67
CA MET A 376 20.23 13.51 10.60
C MET A 376 20.13 15.04 10.44
N ASP A 377 19.78 15.54 9.24
CA ASP A 377 19.51 16.97 9.01
C ASP A 377 18.15 17.44 9.58
N ASN A 378 17.23 16.52 9.89
CA ASN A 378 15.82 16.84 10.21
C ASN A 378 15.37 16.38 11.60
N VAL A 379 16.24 15.76 12.39
CA VAL A 379 15.89 15.20 13.71
C VAL A 379 16.86 15.66 14.78
N ARG A 380 16.37 15.74 16.02
CA ARG A 380 17.17 16.01 17.21
C ARG A 380 17.87 14.75 17.71
N SER A 381 17.20 13.60 17.62
CA SER A 381 17.75 12.32 18.07
C SER A 381 17.15 11.16 17.28
N VAL A 382 17.89 10.06 17.22
CA VAL A 382 17.46 8.80 16.60
C VAL A 382 17.59 7.66 17.61
N VAL A 383 16.56 6.83 17.72
CA VAL A 383 16.59 5.58 18.49
C VAL A 383 16.45 4.40 17.53
N CYS A 384 17.54 3.65 17.37
CA CYS A 384 17.63 2.47 16.52
C CYS A 384 17.23 1.19 17.29
N PHE A 385 16.33 0.37 16.75
CA PHE A 385 15.82 -0.84 17.43
C PHE A 385 15.59 -2.04 16.50
N GLY A 386 15.31 -3.21 17.08
CA GLY A 386 15.00 -4.44 16.36
C GLY A 386 16.17 -5.02 15.54
N ASP A 387 15.85 -5.90 14.58
CA ASP A 387 16.86 -6.61 13.77
C ASP A 387 17.80 -5.67 13.01
N ALA A 388 17.29 -4.54 12.52
CA ALA A 388 18.03 -3.56 11.74
C ALA A 388 18.89 -2.60 12.57
N ARG A 389 18.82 -2.66 13.90
CA ARG A 389 19.43 -1.69 14.83
C ARG A 389 20.88 -1.37 14.53
N GLU A 390 21.72 -2.40 14.44
CA GLU A 390 23.18 -2.21 14.29
C GLU A 390 23.50 -1.50 12.97
N ARG A 391 22.82 -1.91 11.89
CA ARG A 391 23.05 -1.35 10.55
C ARG A 391 22.57 0.09 10.45
N PHE A 392 21.40 0.41 11.01
CA PHE A 392 20.89 1.77 11.04
C PHE A 392 21.76 2.67 11.92
N THR A 393 22.19 2.19 13.09
CA THR A 393 23.12 2.95 13.97
C THR A 393 24.40 3.27 13.22
N ALA A 394 25.05 2.29 12.59
CA ALA A 394 26.27 2.50 11.83
C ALA A 394 26.07 3.50 10.67
N ALA A 395 24.93 3.43 9.96
CA ALA A 395 24.64 4.38 8.89
C ALA A 395 24.44 5.81 9.38
N MET A 396 23.83 6.00 10.56
CA MET A 396 23.68 7.32 11.18
C MET A 396 25.01 7.84 11.72
N ASP A 397 25.83 6.99 12.35
CA ASP A 397 27.17 7.34 12.83
C ASP A 397 28.12 7.78 11.70
N GLU A 398 27.98 7.16 10.51
CA GLU A 398 28.77 7.49 9.32
C GLU A 398 28.26 8.71 8.54
N ALA A 399 27.06 9.23 8.89
CA ALA A 399 26.47 10.36 8.20
C ALA A 399 27.24 11.65 8.55
N ASP A 400 27.94 12.20 7.55
CA ASP A 400 28.64 13.48 7.66
C ASP A 400 27.62 14.63 7.57
N VAL A 401 27.13 15.09 8.72
CA VAL A 401 26.23 16.25 8.86
C VAL A 401 26.81 17.28 9.83
N ASP A 402 26.41 18.55 9.68
CA ASP A 402 26.93 19.66 10.50
C ASP A 402 26.34 19.69 11.93
N GLY A 403 25.34 18.85 12.23
CA GLY A 403 24.59 18.81 13.49
C GLY A 403 25.07 17.73 14.47
N ASP A 404 24.85 17.97 15.77
CA ASP A 404 25.07 16.99 16.85
C ASP A 404 23.73 16.30 17.13
N VAL A 405 23.55 15.10 16.58
CA VAL A 405 22.32 14.30 16.73
C VAL A 405 22.62 13.13 17.65
N ASP A 406 21.86 13.01 18.74
CA ASP A 406 22.01 11.89 19.67
C ASP A 406 21.50 10.59 19.02
N ILE A 407 22.38 9.60 18.87
CA ILE A 407 22.03 8.27 18.37
C ILE A 407 22.01 7.30 19.54
N ALA A 408 20.86 6.69 19.79
CA ALA A 408 20.65 5.69 20.82
C ALA A 408 20.22 4.35 20.23
N GLN A 409 20.39 3.29 21.01
CA GLN A 409 20.01 1.93 20.68
C GLN A 409 19.00 1.40 21.69
N ALA A 410 18.08 0.57 21.22
CA ALA A 410 17.09 -0.13 22.03
C ALA A 410 16.90 -1.57 21.53
N ASP A 411 16.44 -2.48 22.39
CA ASP A 411 16.20 -3.87 22.02
C ASP A 411 14.95 -4.07 21.17
N ASP A 412 13.82 -3.56 21.65
CA ASP A 412 12.51 -3.71 21.02
C ASP A 412 11.75 -2.38 20.96
N LEU A 413 10.54 -2.39 20.40
CA LEU A 413 9.74 -1.18 20.27
C LEU A 413 9.45 -0.49 21.61
N ARG A 414 9.20 -1.24 22.69
CA ARG A 414 8.87 -0.64 23.99
C ARG A 414 10.08 0.01 24.61
N ASP A 415 11.21 -0.68 24.56
CA ASP A 415 12.49 -0.12 24.98
C ASP A 415 12.85 1.13 24.17
N ALA A 416 12.59 1.13 22.86
CA ALA A 416 12.81 2.31 22.01
C ALA A 416 11.97 3.52 22.43
N VAL A 417 10.71 3.29 22.81
CA VAL A 417 9.84 4.35 23.35
C VAL A 417 10.38 4.87 24.68
N ASP A 418 10.81 3.99 25.60
CA ASP A 418 11.34 4.41 26.89
C ASP A 418 12.67 5.17 26.77
N VAL A 419 13.57 4.72 25.90
CA VAL A 419 14.80 5.43 25.55
C VAL A 419 14.48 6.80 24.97
N ALA A 420 13.59 6.90 23.97
CA ALA A 420 13.19 8.17 23.38
C ALA A 420 12.59 9.14 24.41
N ARG A 421 11.80 8.62 25.35
CA ARG A 421 11.26 9.42 26.45
C ARG A 421 12.34 9.99 27.34
N SER A 422 13.40 9.23 27.62
CA SER A 422 14.53 9.70 28.43
C SER A 422 15.35 10.81 27.74
N LEU A 423 15.31 10.88 26.41
CA LEU A 423 15.96 11.91 25.59
C LEU A 423 15.05 13.14 25.37
N SER A 424 13.74 12.97 25.54
CA SER A 424 12.74 13.99 25.23
C SER A 424 12.63 15.12 26.24
N SER A 425 12.18 16.26 25.75
CA SER A 425 11.89 17.48 26.48
C SER A 425 10.55 18.06 26.03
N ARG A 426 9.91 18.86 26.89
CA ARG A 426 8.63 19.49 26.59
C ARG A 426 8.71 20.29 25.27
N GLY A 427 7.79 20.00 24.34
CA GLY A 427 7.76 20.56 22.99
C GLY A 427 8.13 19.54 21.91
N ASP A 428 8.95 18.55 22.25
CA ASP A 428 9.44 17.53 21.32
C ASP A 428 8.33 16.63 20.77
N VAL A 429 8.66 15.96 19.67
CA VAL A 429 7.84 14.93 19.03
C VAL A 429 8.58 13.59 19.03
N ILE A 430 8.00 12.56 19.65
CA ILE A 430 8.46 11.18 19.47
C ILE A 430 7.69 10.58 18.30
N LEU A 431 8.41 10.27 17.22
CA LEU A 431 7.87 9.77 15.97
C LEU A 431 8.26 8.31 15.75
N LEU A 432 7.29 7.39 15.78
CA LEU A 432 7.48 6.04 15.26
C LEU A 432 7.37 6.06 13.74
N SER A 433 8.50 6.08 13.03
CA SER A 433 8.54 6.02 11.56
C SER A 433 9.73 5.14 11.12
N PRO A 434 9.55 3.81 11.10
CA PRO A 434 10.65 2.85 11.30
C PRO A 434 11.57 2.57 10.11
N ALA A 435 11.23 2.98 8.88
CA ALA A 435 11.90 2.61 7.62
C ALA A 435 11.98 1.10 7.29
N CYS A 436 11.61 0.23 8.22
CA CYS A 436 11.72 -1.22 8.11
C CYS A 436 10.35 -1.91 8.15
N SER A 437 10.31 -3.13 7.60
CA SER A 437 9.17 -4.02 7.82
C SER A 437 9.11 -4.48 9.29
N SER A 438 7.96 -4.98 9.75
CA SER A 438 7.72 -5.28 11.16
C SER A 438 7.89 -6.77 11.52
N PHE A 439 8.34 -7.60 10.57
CA PHE A 439 8.24 -9.07 10.67
C PHE A 439 9.27 -9.72 11.62
N ASP A 440 10.14 -8.92 12.22
CA ASP A 440 11.07 -9.34 13.28
C ASP A 440 10.36 -9.50 14.62
N GLU A 441 9.48 -8.57 14.98
CA GLU A 441 8.76 -8.56 16.26
C GLU A 441 7.23 -8.80 16.11
N PHE A 442 6.65 -8.51 14.94
CA PHE A 442 5.19 -8.43 14.75
C PHE A 442 4.70 -9.14 13.48
N SER A 443 3.41 -9.51 13.46
CA SER A 443 2.75 -10.09 12.28
C SER A 443 2.48 -9.08 11.15
N GLY A 444 2.55 -7.78 11.45
CA GLY A 444 2.30 -6.70 10.49
C GLY A 444 2.48 -5.31 11.11
N TYR A 445 2.56 -4.29 10.26
CA TYR A 445 2.80 -2.92 10.73
C TYR A 445 1.60 -2.38 11.54
N GLU A 446 0.40 -2.92 11.31
CA GLU A 446 -0.80 -2.61 12.09
C GLU A 446 -0.64 -3.07 13.53
N GLU A 447 -0.08 -4.27 13.76
CA GLU A 447 0.19 -4.77 15.10
C GLU A 447 1.23 -3.91 15.80
N ARG A 448 2.36 -3.62 15.13
CA ARG A 448 3.39 -2.69 15.64
C ARG A 448 2.80 -1.34 16.03
N GLY A 449 1.97 -0.77 15.15
CA GLY A 449 1.33 0.53 15.36
C GLY A 449 0.32 0.52 16.51
N ARG A 450 -0.44 -0.56 16.71
CA ARG A 450 -1.33 -0.71 17.87
C ARG A 450 -0.56 -0.87 19.16
N VAL A 451 0.50 -1.69 19.17
CA VAL A 451 1.36 -1.88 20.36
C VAL A 451 1.98 -0.56 20.80
N PHE A 452 2.46 0.26 19.87
CA PHE A 452 2.93 1.62 20.16
C PHE A 452 1.85 2.46 20.85
N LYS A 453 0.64 2.53 20.27
CA LYS A 453 -0.48 3.31 20.83
C LYS A 453 -0.91 2.85 22.20
N ASP A 454 -1.05 1.54 22.38
CA ASP A 454 -1.45 0.95 23.65
C ASP A 454 -0.39 1.25 24.72
N TYR A 455 0.89 1.22 24.36
CA TYR A 455 1.97 1.55 25.28
C TYR A 455 1.97 3.03 25.66
N VAL A 456 1.85 3.94 24.69
CA VAL A 456 1.71 5.38 24.93
C VAL A 456 0.49 5.68 25.83
N ALA A 457 -0.64 5.03 25.60
CA ALA A 457 -1.84 5.18 26.42
C ALA A 457 -1.62 4.70 27.87
N GLN A 458 -0.91 3.58 28.07
CA GLN A 458 -0.54 3.09 29.40
C GLN A 458 0.38 4.07 30.13
N LEU A 459 1.38 4.61 29.44
CA LEU A 459 2.30 5.61 29.99
C LEU A 459 1.57 6.90 30.37
N ALA A 460 0.62 7.36 29.54
CA ALA A 460 -0.19 8.53 29.83
C ALA A 460 -1.09 8.33 31.07
N ALA A 461 -1.66 7.13 31.24
CA ALA A 461 -2.46 6.78 32.41
C ALA A 461 -1.61 6.71 33.69
N ALA A 462 -0.40 6.16 33.60
CA ALA A 462 0.55 6.12 34.71
C ALA A 462 1.00 7.52 35.14
N ALA A 463 1.30 8.42 34.19
CA ALA A 463 1.69 9.80 34.48
C ALA A 463 0.57 10.58 35.21
N LYS A 464 -0.69 10.42 34.78
CA LYS A 464 -1.85 11.04 35.46
C LYS A 464 -2.00 10.55 36.90
N SER A 465 -1.79 9.25 37.13
CA SER A 465 -1.91 8.64 38.47
C SER A 465 -0.80 9.07 39.44
N GLN A 466 0.31 9.62 38.93
CA GLN A 466 1.40 10.17 39.76
C GLN A 466 1.20 11.66 40.08
N MET A 467 0.30 12.35 39.37
CA MET A 467 -0.05 13.76 39.61
C MET A 467 -1.24 13.93 40.58
N GLU A 468 -2.07 12.89 40.75
CA GLU A 468 -3.12 12.79 41.77
C GLU A 468 -2.58 12.28 43.11
#